data_AF-A0A1E7FDJ3-F1
#
_entry.id   AF-A0A1E7FDJ3-F1
#
_cell.length_a   1.000
_cell.length_b   1.000
_cell.length_c   1.000
_cell.angle_alpha   90.00
_cell.angle_beta   90.00
_cell.angle_gamma   90.00
#
_symmetry.space_group_name_H-M   'P 1'
#
loop_
_entity.id
_entity.type
_entity.pdbx_description
1 polymer ?
#
loop_
_entity_poly.entity_id
_entity_poly.type
_entity_poly.pdbx_seq_one_letter_code
_entity_poly.pdbx_strand_id
1 'polypeptide(L)'
;FHRRLFCILARYHGIQGHGFQAACTEHVFDVLHGRFGVNMECFASPLNSRYASHCSAFPDTDACFGSLGSFFQFHPKHGSFEANPPFEPYVMLAMVNHMEVLFKKATGALSFIVVVPGWKESEAFQRLKASKWNKKSLPIAQKDHGFCDGAAHQRRDRYRISPYDTFFFFLQNDTAASKWPLTEIAINELRSAM
;
A
#
# COMPACT_ATOMS: atom_id res chain seq x y z
N PHE A 1 -13.27 25.43 0.51
CA PHE A 1 -12.11 24.63 0.97
C PHE A 1 -12.18 24.32 2.47
N HIS A 2 -12.13 25.30 3.39
CA HIS A 2 -12.02 25.08 4.85
C HIS A 2 -13.06 24.12 5.45
N ARG A 3 -14.34 24.19 5.05
CA ARG A 3 -15.36 23.24 5.53
C ARG A 3 -15.01 21.78 5.22
N ARG A 4 -14.50 21.50 4.02
CA ARG A 4 -14.10 20.14 3.59
C ARG A 4 -12.87 19.67 4.34
N LEU A 5 -11.89 20.56 4.54
CA LEU A 5 -10.71 20.28 5.35
C LEU A 5 -11.10 19.94 6.80
N PHE A 6 -11.99 20.73 7.42
CA PHE A 6 -12.52 20.43 8.74
C PHE A 6 -13.20 19.06 8.81
N CYS A 7 -14.04 18.72 7.81
CA CYS A 7 -14.70 17.42 7.77
C CYS A 7 -13.71 16.24 7.74
N ILE A 8 -12.64 16.31 6.94
CA ILE A 8 -11.60 15.28 6.93
C ILE A 8 -10.90 15.19 8.27
N LEU A 9 -10.43 16.32 8.81
CA LEU A 9 -9.71 16.33 10.08
C LEU A 9 -10.59 15.78 11.22
N ALA A 10 -11.86 16.19 11.28
CA ALA A 10 -12.81 15.69 12.27
C ALA A 10 -13.10 14.19 12.09
N ARG A 11 -13.25 13.72 10.84
CA ARG A 11 -13.47 12.30 10.53
C ARG A 11 -12.30 11.43 10.98
N TYR A 12 -11.08 11.78 10.56
CA TYR A 12 -9.88 11.01 10.87
C TYR A 12 -9.47 11.13 12.35
N HIS A 13 -9.72 12.28 12.98
CA HIS A 13 -9.59 12.42 14.43
C HIS A 13 -10.59 11.50 15.17
N GLY A 14 -11.84 11.44 14.72
CA GLY A 14 -12.89 10.64 15.36
C GLY A 14 -12.63 9.13 15.37
N ILE A 15 -11.99 8.59 14.32
CA ILE A 15 -11.67 7.15 14.24
C ILE A 15 -10.39 6.76 14.97
N GLN A 16 -9.55 7.73 15.35
CA GLN A 16 -8.26 7.52 16.02
C GLN A 16 -7.36 6.46 15.34
N GLY A 17 -7.49 6.29 14.01
CA GLY A 17 -6.92 5.14 13.29
C GLY A 17 -5.42 5.20 12.98
N HIS A 18 -4.71 6.24 13.42
CA HIS A 18 -3.29 6.48 13.09
C HIS A 18 -2.32 5.39 13.59
N GLY A 19 -2.76 4.51 14.49
CA GLY A 19 -2.00 3.36 14.96
C GLY A 19 -2.06 2.13 14.04
N PHE A 20 -3.10 2.00 13.21
CA PHE A 20 -3.37 0.77 12.46
C PHE A 20 -2.59 0.63 11.15
N GLN A 21 -1.96 1.70 10.68
CA GLN A 21 -1.15 1.71 9.47
C GLN A 21 -0.05 2.77 9.62
N ALA A 22 1.08 2.57 8.96
CA ALA A 22 2.08 3.60 8.77
C ALA A 22 2.58 3.57 7.32
N ALA A 23 2.75 4.75 6.73
CA ALA A 23 3.10 4.88 5.32
C ALA A 23 4.57 4.58 5.10
N CYS A 24 4.91 4.01 3.95
CA CYS A 24 6.31 3.91 3.52
C CYS A 24 6.95 5.31 3.42
N THR A 25 8.28 5.36 3.50
CA THR A 25 9.02 6.62 3.37
C THR A 25 8.92 7.16 1.94
N GLU A 26 9.23 8.45 1.78
CA GLU A 26 9.24 9.09 0.46
C GLU A 26 10.22 8.40 -0.49
N HIS A 27 11.37 7.94 0.01
CA HIS A 27 12.38 7.20 -0.77
C HIS A 27 11.86 5.87 -1.30
N VAL A 28 11.10 5.12 -0.48
CA VAL A 28 10.44 3.89 -0.94
C VAL A 28 9.51 4.22 -2.10
N PHE A 29 8.65 5.23 -1.97
CA PHE A 29 7.73 5.60 -3.03
C PHE A 29 8.41 6.08 -4.31
N ASP A 30 9.55 6.78 -4.20
CA ASP A 30 10.33 7.20 -5.37
C ASP A 30 10.88 5.99 -6.14
N VAL A 31 11.35 4.95 -5.43
CA VAL A 31 11.76 3.67 -6.05
C VAL A 31 10.55 2.94 -6.62
N LEU A 32 9.44 2.88 -5.89
CA LEU A 32 8.20 2.24 -6.37
C LEU A 32 7.72 2.84 -7.68
N HIS A 33 7.76 4.17 -7.79
CA HIS A 33 7.41 4.89 -8.99
C HIS A 33 8.42 4.64 -10.12
N GLY A 34 9.70 4.86 -9.86
CA GLY A 34 10.75 4.81 -10.89
C GLY A 34 11.05 3.42 -11.43
N ARG A 35 10.97 2.38 -10.58
CA ARG A 35 11.33 1.00 -10.95
C ARG A 35 10.15 0.11 -11.27
N PHE A 36 9.02 0.31 -10.58
CA PHE A 36 7.87 -0.59 -10.70
C PHE A 36 6.62 0.10 -11.25
N GLY A 37 6.75 1.36 -11.68
CA GLY A 37 5.67 2.13 -12.31
C GLY A 37 4.48 2.40 -11.40
N VAL A 38 4.65 2.28 -10.08
CA VAL A 38 3.59 2.54 -9.10
C VAL A 38 3.21 4.00 -9.14
N ASN A 39 1.91 4.30 -9.18
CA ASN A 39 1.42 5.67 -9.22
C ASN A 39 0.16 5.93 -8.40
N MET A 40 -0.26 4.95 -7.56
CA MET A 40 -1.47 5.03 -6.76
C MET A 40 -1.38 4.07 -5.57
N GLU A 41 -1.86 4.54 -4.42
CA GLU A 41 -1.95 3.77 -3.17
C GLU A 41 -3.34 3.18 -3.00
N CYS A 42 -3.42 1.87 -2.77
CA CYS A 42 -4.69 1.16 -2.54
C CYS A 42 -5.29 1.48 -1.16
N PHE A 43 -4.47 1.85 -0.17
CA PHE A 43 -4.92 2.14 1.18
C PHE A 43 -4.20 3.37 1.71
N ALA A 44 -4.85 4.53 1.58
CA ALA A 44 -4.33 5.79 2.08
C ALA A 44 -5.47 6.67 2.61
N SER A 45 -5.10 7.92 2.89
CA SER A 45 -5.97 9.02 3.22
C SER A 45 -5.42 10.29 2.57
N PRO A 46 -6.24 11.33 2.43
CA PRO A 46 -5.75 12.66 2.05
C PRO A 46 -4.66 13.22 2.96
N LEU A 47 -4.44 12.65 4.14
CA LEU A 47 -3.47 13.11 5.15
C LEU A 47 -2.11 12.39 5.05
N ASN A 48 -2.02 11.28 4.32
CA ASN A 48 -0.79 10.48 4.24
C ASN A 48 -0.45 9.98 2.83
N SER A 49 -1.31 10.19 1.83
CA SER A 49 -1.06 9.75 0.46
C SER A 49 0.17 10.45 -0.14
N ARG A 50 1.03 9.69 -0.81
CA ARG A 50 2.13 10.21 -1.64
C ARG A 50 1.66 10.64 -3.01
N TYR A 51 0.71 9.91 -3.59
CA TYR A 51 0.21 10.16 -4.95
C TYR A 51 -1.08 10.99 -4.96
N ALA A 52 -1.31 11.71 -6.05
CA ALA A 52 -2.51 12.53 -6.23
C ALA A 52 -3.81 11.71 -6.31
N SER A 53 -3.71 10.44 -6.69
CA SER A 53 -4.83 9.49 -6.70
C SER A 53 -4.53 8.34 -5.76
N HIS A 54 -5.50 8.01 -4.92
CA HIS A 54 -5.40 6.93 -3.93
C HIS A 54 -6.79 6.40 -3.60
N CYS A 55 -6.88 5.21 -3.03
CA CYS A 55 -8.10 4.73 -2.40
C CYS A 55 -8.10 5.08 -0.91
N SER A 56 -9.27 5.37 -0.35
CA SER A 56 -9.44 5.72 1.06
C SER A 56 -10.76 5.19 1.65
N ALA A 57 -10.89 5.29 2.97
CA ALA A 57 -12.03 4.75 3.70
C ALA A 57 -13.32 5.58 3.56
N PHE A 58 -13.21 6.88 3.31
CA PHE A 58 -14.35 7.81 3.40
C PHE A 58 -14.57 8.60 2.12
N PRO A 59 -15.22 8.01 1.10
CA PRO A 59 -15.45 8.70 -0.17
C PRO A 59 -16.18 10.05 -0.02
N ASP A 60 -17.07 10.17 0.96
CA ASP A 60 -17.86 11.37 1.22
C ASP A 60 -17.02 12.59 1.63
N THR A 61 -15.92 12.37 2.37
CA THR A 61 -15.00 13.43 2.79
C THR A 61 -13.77 13.53 1.88
N ASP A 62 -13.28 12.40 1.39
CA ASP A 62 -11.94 12.29 0.83
C ASP A 62 -11.89 12.50 -0.69
N ALA A 63 -13.02 12.28 -1.40
CA ALA A 63 -13.05 12.34 -2.87
C ALA A 63 -12.61 13.72 -3.39
N CYS A 64 -12.94 14.79 -2.65
CA CYS A 64 -12.52 16.14 -3.02
C CYS A 64 -11.03 16.45 -2.81
N PHE A 65 -10.26 15.49 -2.31
CA PHE A 65 -8.81 15.53 -2.12
C PHE A 65 -8.08 14.38 -2.85
N GLY A 66 -8.70 13.81 -3.88
CA GLY A 66 -8.05 12.83 -4.76
C GLY A 66 -8.37 11.37 -4.48
N SER A 67 -9.23 11.08 -3.49
CA SER A 67 -9.66 9.70 -3.25
C SER A 67 -10.55 9.16 -4.38
N LEU A 68 -10.26 7.92 -4.78
CA LEU A 68 -11.06 7.10 -5.70
C LEU A 68 -12.09 6.23 -4.95
N GLY A 69 -12.24 6.43 -3.64
CA GLY A 69 -13.10 5.65 -2.76
C GLY A 69 -12.43 4.40 -2.20
N SER A 70 -13.23 3.44 -1.74
CA SER A 70 -12.71 2.22 -1.11
C SER A 70 -12.01 1.32 -2.12
N PHE A 71 -10.85 0.76 -1.74
CA PHE A 71 -10.15 -0.25 -2.55
C PHE A 71 -11.05 -1.42 -2.94
N PHE A 72 -11.93 -1.86 -2.03
CA PHE A 72 -12.85 -2.98 -2.25
C PHE A 72 -13.94 -2.67 -3.29
N GLN A 73 -14.10 -1.40 -3.68
CA GLN A 73 -14.99 -0.96 -4.76
C GLN A 73 -14.20 -0.49 -6.00
N PHE A 74 -12.87 -0.44 -5.92
CA PHE A 74 -11.99 -0.05 -7.00
C PHE A 74 -11.61 -1.27 -7.86
N HIS A 75 -11.90 -1.23 -9.17
CA HIS A 75 -11.79 -2.38 -10.07
C HIS A 75 -10.87 -2.15 -11.28
N PRO A 76 -9.56 -1.87 -11.07
CA PRO A 76 -8.63 -1.61 -12.15
C PRO A 76 -8.47 -2.85 -13.05
N LYS A 77 -8.32 -2.61 -14.36
CA LYS A 77 -8.06 -3.65 -15.36
C LYS A 77 -6.58 -3.77 -15.74
N HIS A 78 -5.81 -2.77 -15.38
CA HIS A 78 -4.37 -2.62 -15.57
C HIS A 78 -3.85 -1.54 -14.60
N GLY A 79 -2.54 -1.42 -14.46
CA GLY A 79 -1.87 -0.45 -13.59
C GLY A 79 -0.88 -1.12 -12.63
N SER A 80 -0.07 -0.31 -11.97
CA SER A 80 0.82 -0.74 -10.90
C SER A 80 0.51 0.06 -9.66
N PHE A 81 0.28 -0.65 -8.55
CA PHE A 81 -0.27 -0.07 -7.33
C PHE A 81 0.54 -0.50 -6.12
N GLU A 82 0.66 0.39 -5.14
CA GLU A 82 1.10 0.04 -3.80
C GLU A 82 -0.12 -0.35 -2.97
N ALA A 83 0.03 -1.35 -2.11
CA ALA A 83 -1.02 -1.73 -1.17
C ALA A 83 -0.44 -2.04 0.21
N ASN A 84 -0.57 -1.08 1.12
CA ASN A 84 -0.26 -1.21 2.54
C ASN A 84 -1.56 -1.11 3.35
N PRO A 85 -2.34 -2.20 3.51
CA PRO A 85 -3.61 -2.15 4.22
C PRO A 85 -3.38 -1.83 5.72
N PRO A 86 -4.40 -1.33 6.44
CA PRO A 86 -4.41 -1.41 7.90
C PRO A 86 -4.08 -2.82 8.37
N PHE A 87 -3.23 -2.93 9.40
CA PHE A 87 -2.74 -4.20 9.95
C PHE A 87 -3.80 -4.89 10.81
N GLU A 88 -4.91 -5.20 10.18
CA GLU A 88 -6.06 -5.89 10.72
C GLU A 88 -6.28 -7.16 9.87
N PRO A 89 -6.26 -8.37 10.46
CA PRO A 89 -6.33 -9.64 9.72
C PRO A 89 -7.46 -9.75 8.68
N TYR A 90 -8.67 -9.31 9.00
CA TYR A 90 -9.82 -9.35 8.09
C TYR A 90 -9.68 -8.36 6.94
N VAL A 91 -9.11 -7.18 7.18
CA VAL A 91 -8.85 -6.19 6.12
C VAL A 91 -7.78 -6.71 5.15
N MET A 92 -6.69 -7.28 5.69
CA MET A 92 -5.64 -7.89 4.87
C MET A 92 -6.18 -9.08 4.06
N LEU A 93 -7.01 -9.94 4.65
CA LEU A 93 -7.60 -11.07 3.93
C LEU A 93 -8.59 -10.61 2.85
N ALA A 94 -9.41 -9.59 3.14
CA ALA A 94 -10.30 -8.98 2.16
C ALA A 94 -9.53 -8.37 0.98
N MET A 95 -8.38 -7.72 1.25
CA MET A 95 -7.49 -7.19 0.21
C MET A 95 -7.00 -8.31 -0.72
N VAL A 96 -6.53 -9.42 -0.14
CA VAL A 96 -6.07 -10.58 -0.92
C VAL A 96 -7.21 -11.12 -1.78
N ASN A 97 -8.39 -11.36 -1.21
CA ASN A 97 -9.57 -11.82 -1.94
C ASN A 97 -9.92 -10.89 -3.12
N HIS A 98 -9.91 -9.59 -2.89
CA HIS A 98 -10.18 -8.61 -3.93
C HIS A 98 -9.14 -8.64 -5.05
N MET A 99 -7.85 -8.63 -4.71
CA MET A 99 -6.76 -8.70 -5.70
C MET A 99 -6.86 -9.96 -6.58
N GLU A 100 -7.21 -11.13 -6.01
CA GLU A 100 -7.41 -12.34 -6.81
C GLU A 100 -8.53 -12.20 -7.84
N VAL A 101 -9.63 -11.53 -7.48
CA VAL A 101 -10.72 -11.21 -8.40
C VAL A 101 -10.25 -10.23 -9.48
N LEU A 102 -9.48 -9.21 -9.11
CA LEU A 102 -8.92 -8.25 -10.06
C LEU A 102 -7.99 -8.91 -11.06
N PHE A 103 -7.07 -9.78 -10.61
CA PHE A 103 -6.18 -10.51 -11.50
C PHE A 103 -6.92 -11.43 -12.47
N LYS A 104 -7.97 -12.12 -12.02
CA LYS A 104 -8.82 -12.95 -12.90
C LYS A 104 -9.55 -12.13 -13.97
N LYS A 105 -9.82 -10.85 -13.69
CA LYS A 105 -10.57 -9.94 -14.57
C LYS A 105 -9.69 -8.92 -15.31
N ALA A 106 -8.38 -8.98 -15.13
CA ALA A 106 -7.43 -8.04 -15.72
C ALA A 106 -7.34 -8.25 -17.24
N THR A 107 -7.32 -7.16 -18.00
CA THR A 107 -7.17 -7.19 -19.46
C THR A 107 -5.87 -6.55 -19.92
N GLY A 108 -5.05 -6.02 -19.00
CA GLY A 108 -3.72 -5.50 -19.27
C GLY A 108 -2.74 -5.79 -18.14
N ALA A 109 -1.56 -5.17 -18.21
CA ALA A 109 -0.52 -5.28 -17.18
C ALA A 109 -1.05 -4.82 -15.83
N LEU A 110 -1.23 -5.75 -14.88
CA LEU A 110 -1.69 -5.48 -13.53
C LEU A 110 -0.63 -5.92 -12.51
N SER A 111 -0.25 -5.02 -11.61
CA SER A 111 0.76 -5.19 -10.58
C SER A 111 0.29 -4.62 -9.24
N PHE A 112 0.47 -5.37 -8.16
CA PHE A 112 0.32 -4.89 -6.79
C PHE A 112 1.61 -5.18 -6.02
N ILE A 113 2.21 -4.14 -5.46
CA ILE A 113 3.30 -4.26 -4.49
C ILE A 113 2.68 -4.13 -3.11
N VAL A 114 2.55 -5.27 -2.44
CA VAL A 114 1.84 -5.39 -1.17
C VAL A 114 2.83 -5.30 -0.02
N VAL A 115 2.57 -4.41 0.94
CA VAL A 115 3.39 -4.21 2.14
C VAL A 115 2.58 -4.66 3.35
N VAL A 116 3.06 -5.70 4.04
CA VAL A 116 2.37 -6.26 5.22
C VAL A 116 3.38 -6.62 6.32
N PRO A 117 2.96 -6.66 7.60
CA PRO A 117 3.82 -7.14 8.67
C PRO A 117 4.15 -8.63 8.47
N GLY A 118 5.28 -9.06 9.02
CA GLY A 118 5.78 -10.43 8.97
C GLY A 118 4.99 -11.46 9.79
N TRP A 119 3.66 -11.31 9.88
CA TRP A 119 2.74 -12.22 10.58
C TRP A 119 2.51 -13.48 9.75
N LYS A 120 3.50 -14.37 9.76
CA LYS A 120 3.57 -15.60 8.93
C LYS A 120 2.44 -16.58 9.19
N GLU A 121 1.82 -16.50 10.37
CA GLU A 121 0.68 -17.28 10.84
C GLU A 121 -0.66 -16.77 10.27
N SER A 122 -0.72 -15.53 9.79
CA SER A 122 -1.96 -14.98 9.25
C SER A 122 -2.31 -15.61 7.90
N GLU A 123 -3.61 -15.86 7.67
CA GLU A 123 -4.09 -16.41 6.41
C GLU A 123 -3.73 -15.50 5.22
N ALA A 124 -3.85 -14.19 5.38
CA ALA A 124 -3.49 -13.22 4.36
C ALA A 124 -2.02 -13.36 3.92
N PHE A 125 -1.09 -13.45 4.88
CA PHE A 125 0.33 -13.64 4.58
C PHE A 125 0.59 -14.95 3.83
N GLN A 126 0.00 -16.06 4.30
CA GLN A 126 0.18 -17.37 3.68
C GLN A 126 -0.34 -17.38 2.24
N ARG A 127 -1.50 -16.75 2.00
CA ARG A 127 -2.09 -16.63 0.66
C ARG A 127 -1.29 -15.71 -0.25
N LEU A 128 -0.78 -14.58 0.25
CA LEU A 128 0.13 -13.72 -0.51
C LEU A 128 1.39 -14.48 -0.94
N LYS A 129 1.99 -15.23 -0.01
CA LYS A 129 3.19 -16.02 -0.27
C LYS A 129 2.95 -17.14 -1.29
N ALA A 130 1.82 -17.85 -1.18
CA ALA A 130 1.46 -18.98 -2.04
C ALA A 130 0.77 -18.55 -3.36
N SER A 131 0.44 -17.28 -3.52
CA SER A 131 -0.25 -16.77 -4.70
C SER A 131 0.54 -17.06 -5.98
N LYS A 132 -0.14 -17.59 -7.01
CA LYS A 132 0.47 -17.77 -8.35
C LYS A 132 0.88 -16.46 -9.03
N TRP A 133 0.34 -15.34 -8.57
CA TRP A 133 0.72 -14.00 -9.05
C TRP A 133 1.93 -13.45 -8.28
N ASN A 134 2.30 -14.02 -7.14
CA ASN A 134 3.48 -13.60 -6.41
C ASN A 134 4.75 -13.97 -7.19
N LYS A 135 5.43 -12.97 -7.76
CA LYS A 135 6.67 -13.15 -8.50
C LYS A 135 7.91 -13.03 -7.62
N LYS A 136 7.79 -12.35 -6.47
CA LYS A 136 8.88 -12.24 -5.48
C LYS A 136 8.34 -11.85 -4.10
N SER A 137 8.96 -12.39 -3.06
CA SER A 137 8.82 -11.91 -1.68
C SER A 137 10.13 -11.30 -1.23
N LEU A 138 10.08 -10.10 -0.64
CA LEU A 138 11.23 -9.40 -0.08
C LEU A 138 10.98 -9.16 1.42
N PRO A 139 11.62 -9.93 2.30
CA PRO A 139 11.63 -9.64 3.74
C PRO A 139 12.54 -8.44 4.03
N ILE A 140 12.08 -7.55 4.90
CA ILE A 140 12.85 -6.46 5.51
C ILE A 140 12.82 -6.67 7.01
N ALA A 141 14.00 -6.83 7.63
CA ALA A 141 14.08 -7.08 9.06
C ALA A 141 13.66 -5.84 9.84
N GLN A 142 13.01 -6.03 10.98
CA GLN A 142 12.54 -4.96 11.86
C GLN A 142 13.58 -3.85 12.09
N LYS A 143 14.82 -4.23 12.39
CA LYS A 143 15.93 -3.33 12.71
C LYS A 143 16.44 -2.49 11.53
N ASP A 144 16.06 -2.85 10.32
CA ASP A 144 16.61 -2.29 9.09
C ASP A 144 15.63 -1.28 8.43
N HIS A 145 14.53 -0.90 9.09
CA HIS A 145 13.56 0.02 8.51
C HIS A 145 12.67 0.79 9.50
N GLY A 146 12.05 1.85 8.97
CA GLY A 146 11.01 2.62 9.64
C GLY A 146 9.85 2.98 8.72
N PHE A 147 8.85 3.66 9.27
CA PHE A 147 7.69 4.15 8.54
C PHE A 147 7.38 5.60 8.90
N CYS A 148 6.68 6.30 8.02
CA CYS A 148 6.03 7.56 8.33
C CYS A 148 4.81 7.31 9.22
N ASP A 149 4.76 7.96 10.38
CA ASP A 149 3.70 7.78 11.37
C ASP A 149 2.32 8.18 10.79
N GLY A 150 1.27 7.42 11.10
CA GLY A 150 -0.09 7.72 10.62
C GLY A 150 -0.62 9.08 11.09
N ALA A 151 -0.05 9.65 12.16
CA ALA A 151 -0.32 10.99 12.67
C ALA A 151 0.76 12.01 12.26
N ALA A 152 1.54 11.76 11.20
CA ALA A 152 2.56 12.69 10.71
C ALA A 152 2.02 14.11 10.43
N HIS A 153 0.73 14.25 10.13
CA HIS A 153 0.05 15.54 9.97
C HIS A 153 -0.12 16.35 11.29
N GLN A 154 0.13 15.73 12.45
CA GLN A 154 0.01 16.33 13.78
C GLN A 154 1.32 16.34 14.59
N ARG A 155 2.35 15.61 14.14
CA ARG A 155 3.59 15.40 14.91
C ARG A 155 4.79 16.10 14.27
N ARG A 156 5.74 16.50 15.11
CA ARG A 156 7.04 17.04 14.66
C ARG A 156 7.96 15.94 14.14
N ASP A 157 8.05 14.83 14.87
CA ASP A 157 8.75 13.64 14.39
C ASP A 157 7.78 12.82 13.53
N ARG A 158 8.16 12.64 12.27
CA ARG A 158 7.35 11.97 11.26
C ARG A 158 7.69 10.49 11.14
N TYR A 159 8.81 10.05 11.72
CA TYR A 159 9.33 8.70 11.51
C TYR A 159 9.18 7.86 12.78
N ARG A 160 8.86 6.58 12.60
CA ARG A 160 8.86 5.58 13.67
C ARG A 160 9.57 4.32 13.23
N ILE A 161 10.33 3.71 14.13
CA ILE A 161 10.94 2.40 13.91
C ILE A 161 9.83 1.35 13.82
N SER A 162 9.99 0.39 12.91
CA SER A 162 9.01 -0.70 12.81
C SER A 162 9.05 -1.60 14.05
N PRO A 163 7.91 -2.03 14.61
CA PRO A 163 7.87 -3.02 15.67
C PRO A 163 7.97 -4.46 15.16
N TYR A 164 7.86 -4.68 13.84
CA TYR A 164 7.88 -6.01 13.22
C TYR A 164 8.75 -6.05 11.96
N ASP A 165 9.13 -7.25 11.54
CA ASP A 165 9.57 -7.47 10.16
C ASP A 165 8.46 -7.04 9.20
N THR A 166 8.85 -6.54 8.03
CA THR A 166 7.93 -6.17 6.95
C THR A 166 8.20 -7.05 5.74
N PHE A 167 7.16 -7.40 5.00
CA PHE A 167 7.27 -8.13 3.76
C PHE A 167 6.67 -7.33 2.61
N PHE A 168 7.46 -7.22 1.54
CA PHE A 168 6.96 -6.83 0.23
C PHE A 168 6.63 -8.09 -0.56
N PHE A 169 5.38 -8.20 -1.03
CA PHE A 169 4.97 -9.20 -2.02
C PHE A 169 4.71 -8.50 -3.35
N PHE A 170 5.38 -8.98 -4.41
CA PHE A 170 5.23 -8.42 -5.75
C PHE A 170 4.27 -9.31 -6.55
N LEU A 171 2.99 -8.95 -6.53
CA LEU A 171 1.96 -9.66 -7.26
C LEU A 171 1.84 -9.08 -8.67
N GLN A 172 2.10 -9.88 -9.71
CA GLN A 172 2.03 -9.45 -11.10
C GLN A 172 1.37 -10.52 -11.97
N ASN A 173 0.55 -10.12 -12.94
CA ASN A 173 0.26 -10.98 -14.08
C ASN A 173 1.44 -10.98 -15.06
N ASP A 174 1.45 -11.88 -16.03
CA ASP A 174 2.63 -12.06 -16.89
C ASP A 174 2.93 -10.81 -17.74
N THR A 175 1.88 -10.12 -18.22
CA THR A 175 2.04 -8.83 -18.91
C THR A 175 2.67 -7.75 -18.03
N ALA A 176 2.35 -7.72 -16.73
CA ALA A 176 2.99 -6.80 -15.79
C ALA A 176 4.42 -7.21 -15.45
N ALA A 177 4.70 -8.51 -15.33
CA ALA A 177 6.05 -9.00 -15.07
C ALA A 177 7.01 -8.67 -16.22
N SER A 178 6.53 -8.68 -17.47
CA SER A 178 7.30 -8.19 -18.61
C SER A 178 7.47 -6.66 -18.61
N LYS A 179 6.43 -5.92 -18.21
CA LYS A 179 6.43 -4.45 -18.23
C LYS A 179 7.24 -3.81 -17.09
N TRP A 180 7.17 -4.39 -15.90
CA TRP A 180 7.82 -3.93 -14.67
C TRP A 180 8.63 -5.08 -14.05
N PRO A 181 9.75 -5.47 -14.70
CA PRO A 181 10.53 -6.62 -14.28
C PRO A 181 11.18 -6.41 -12.92
N LEU A 182 11.17 -7.45 -12.09
CA LEU A 182 11.75 -7.45 -10.75
C LEU A 182 13.26 -7.73 -10.78
N THR A 183 14.01 -6.86 -11.46
CA THR A 183 15.47 -7.00 -11.61
C THR A 183 16.17 -6.95 -10.25
N GLU A 184 17.35 -7.56 -10.14
CA GLU A 184 18.12 -7.53 -8.89
C GLU A 184 18.48 -6.10 -8.47
N ILE A 185 18.81 -5.24 -9.45
CA ILE A 185 19.10 -3.82 -9.22
C ILE A 185 17.88 -3.13 -8.59
N ALA A 186 16.69 -3.28 -9.19
CA ALA A 186 15.47 -2.65 -8.69
C ALA A 186 15.10 -3.13 -7.27
N ILE A 187 15.28 -4.42 -6.99
CA ILE A 187 15.01 -4.99 -5.67
C ILE A 187 16.01 -4.51 -4.62
N ASN A 188 17.29 -4.39 -4.98
CA ASN A 188 18.32 -3.90 -4.07
C ASN A 188 18.12 -2.41 -3.76
N GLU A 189 17.76 -1.59 -4.76
CA GLU A 189 17.41 -0.19 -4.53
C GLU A 189 16.22 -0.04 -3.60
N LEU A 190 15.17 -0.85 -3.76
CA LEU A 190 14.03 -0.82 -2.84
C LEU A 190 14.46 -1.19 -1.42
N ARG A 191 15.28 -2.24 -1.26
CA ARG A 191 15.79 -2.65 0.06
C ARG A 191 16.61 -1.52 0.71
N SER A 192 17.43 -0.80 -0.06
CA SER A 192 18.24 0.31 0.44
C SER A 192 17.43 1.57 0.76
N ALA A 193 16.18 1.68 0.30
CA ALA A 193 15.31 2.82 0.55
C ALA A 193 14.45 2.69 1.83
N MET A 194 14.46 1.51 2.47
CA MET A 194 13.66 1.17 3.66
C MET A 194 14.17 1.82 4.95
#